data_AF-A0A838GH07-F1
#
_entry.id   AF-A0A838GH07-F1
#
_cell.length_a   1.000
_cell.length_b   1.000
_cell.length_c   1.000
_cell.angle_alpha   90.00
_cell.angle_beta   90.00
_cell.angle_gamma   90.00
#
_symmetry.space_group_name_H-M   'P 1'
#
loop_
_entity.id
_entity.type
_entity.pdbx_description
1 polymer ?
#
loop_
_entity_poly.entity_id
_entity_poly.type
_entity_poly.pdbx_seq_one_letter_code
_entity_poly.pdbx_strand_id
1 'polypeptide(L)' 'VISGWDKTLVGQAIGSRVLLVIPPAEGYGEGGNPPTIAGDDTLVFVVDILGAYGDGAPAPGEPSATPTS' A
#
# COMPACT_ATOMS: atom_id res chain seq x y z
N VAL A 1 5.59 4.36 -5.22
CA VAL A 1 4.27 4.30 -4.56
C VAL A 1 3.64 5.68 -4.67
N ILE A 2 2.32 5.78 -4.88
CA ILE A 2 1.62 7.07 -4.99
C ILE A 2 1.32 7.62 -3.59
N SER A 3 1.38 8.93 -3.42
CA SER A 3 1.33 9.59 -2.10
C SER A 3 0.01 9.37 -1.34
N GLY A 4 -1.08 9.07 -2.05
CA GLY A 4 -2.34 8.69 -1.44
C GLY A 4 -2.24 7.46 -0.52
N TRP A 5 -1.37 6.50 -0.83
CA TRP A 5 -1.22 5.28 -0.01
C TRP A 5 -0.60 5.60 1.36
N ASP A 6 0.46 6.43 1.37
CA ASP A 6 1.15 6.82 2.60
C ASP A 6 0.21 7.58 3.54
N LYS A 7 -0.69 8.40 3.01
CA LYS A 7 -1.66 9.16 3.81
C LYS A 7 -2.75 8.28 4.42
N THR A 8 -3.20 7.25 3.72
CA THR A 8 -4.42 6.52 4.11
C THR A 8 -4.15 5.20 4.81
N LEU A 9 -3.01 4.54 4.56
CA LEU A 9 -2.73 3.21 5.11
C LEU A 9 -1.95 3.27 6.42
N VAL A 10 -1.20 4.34 6.68
CA VAL A 10 -0.49 4.50 7.95
C VAL A 10 -1.49 4.57 9.10
N GLY A 11 -1.25 3.77 10.14
CA GLY A 11 -2.10 3.70 11.33
C GLY A 11 -3.34 2.82 11.20
N GLN A 12 -3.61 2.24 10.03
CA GLN A 12 -4.68 1.26 9.87
C GLN A 12 -4.31 -0.08 10.54
N ALA A 13 -5.32 -0.78 11.04
CA ALA A 13 -5.11 -2.04 11.76
C ALA A 13 -4.76 -3.19 10.81
N ILE A 14 -3.85 -4.08 11.24
CA ILE A 14 -3.60 -5.35 10.57
C ILE A 14 -4.87 -6.21 10.63
N GLY A 15 -5.21 -6.85 9.51
CA GLY A 15 -6.43 -7.63 9.30
C GLY A 15 -7.64 -6.80 8.85
N SER A 16 -7.50 -5.48 8.73
CA SER A 16 -8.58 -4.62 8.25
C SER A 16 -8.65 -4.54 6.73
N ARG A 17 -9.83 -4.18 6.23
CA ARG A 17 -10.08 -3.82 4.83
C ARG A 17 -10.45 -2.35 4.75
N VAL A 18 -9.76 -1.60 3.90
CA VAL A 18 -9.93 -0.14 3.76
C VAL A 18 -10.31 0.19 2.31
N LEU A 19 -11.27 1.09 2.13
CA LEU A 19 -11.60 1.69 0.84
C LEU A 19 -10.89 3.03 0.71
N LEU A 20 -10.12 3.21 -0.36
CA LEU A 20 -9.38 4.44 -0.65
C LEU A 20 -9.96 5.08 -1.90
N VAL A 21 -10.19 6.39 -1.84
CA VAL A 21 -10.49 7.23 -3.01
C VAL A 21 -9.35 8.23 -3.14
N ILE A 22 -8.53 8.08 -4.17
CA ILE A 22 -7.31 8.87 -4.36
C ILE A 22 -7.51 9.82 -5.53
N PRO A 23 -7.57 11.14 -5.30
CA PRO A 23 -7.67 12.11 -6.38
C PRO A 23 -6.39 12.13 -7.22
N PRO A 24 -6.42 12.65 -8.46
CA PRO A 24 -5.28 12.59 -9.39
C PRO A 24 -4.00 13.19 -8.81
N ALA A 25 -4.11 14.28 -8.05
CA ALA A 25 -3.01 14.97 -7.40
C ALA A 25 -2.25 14.11 -6.36
N GLU A 26 -2.89 13.07 -5.84
CA GLU A 26 -2.31 12.11 -4.88
C GLU A 26 -2.08 10.72 -5.50
N GLY A 27 -2.45 10.58 -6.77
CA GLY A 27 -2.28 9.39 -7.58
C GLY A 27 -1.11 9.52 -8.54
N TYR A 28 -1.40 9.42 -9.83
CA TYR A 28 -0.39 9.48 -10.89
C TYR A 28 -0.16 10.90 -11.45
N GLY A 29 -0.97 11.89 -11.05
CA GLY A 29 -0.89 13.26 -11.53
C GLY A 29 -1.02 13.38 -13.05
N GLU A 30 -0.70 14.55 -13.62
CA GLU A 30 -0.87 14.82 -15.05
C GLU A 30 -0.18 13.82 -16.00
N GLY A 31 0.85 13.11 -15.52
CA GLY A 31 1.57 12.09 -16.29
C GLY A 31 0.82 10.76 -16.45
N GLY A 32 -0.17 10.48 -15.58
CA GLY A 32 -0.90 9.22 -15.58
C GLY A 32 -0.01 7.97 -15.43
N ASN A 33 -0.55 6.82 -15.80
CA ASN A 33 0.21 5.57 -15.97
C ASN A 33 -0.26 4.89 -17.26
N PRO A 34 0.25 5.34 -18.42
CA PRO A 34 -0.20 4.85 -19.71
C PRO A 34 0.14 3.36 -19.90
N PRO A 35 -0.71 2.62 -20.65
CA PRO A 35 -1.86 3.10 -21.42
C PRO A 35 -3.17 3.17 -20.62
N THR A 36 -3.17 2.79 -19.35
CA THR A 36 -4.40 2.41 -18.63
C THR A 36 -4.96 3.51 -17.74
N ILE A 37 -4.12 4.40 -17.21
CA ILE A 37 -4.53 5.44 -16.25
C ILE A 37 -4.21 6.81 -16.84
N ALA A 38 -5.24 7.64 -17.03
CA ALA A 38 -5.11 9.02 -17.48
C ALA A 38 -4.60 9.92 -16.33
N GLY A 39 -4.14 11.12 -16.69
CA GLY A 39 -3.54 12.03 -15.71
C GLY A 39 -4.54 12.69 -14.75
N ASP A 40 -5.82 12.65 -15.09
CA ASP A 40 -6.95 13.22 -14.35
C ASP A 40 -7.85 12.15 -13.72
N ASP A 41 -7.44 10.88 -13.77
CA ASP A 41 -8.21 9.78 -13.19
C ASP A 41 -8.17 9.80 -11.66
N THR A 42 -9.35 9.68 -11.05
CA THR A 42 -9.49 9.36 -9.62
C THR A 42 -9.43 7.84 -9.45
N LEU A 43 -8.58 7.38 -8.55
CA LEU A 43 -8.38 5.96 -8.31
C LEU A 43 -9.19 5.50 -7.11
N VAL A 44 -9.87 4.35 -7.24
CA VAL A 44 -10.60 3.73 -6.14
C VAL A 44 -10.01 2.36 -5.86
N PHE A 45 -9.57 2.13 -4.62
CA PHE A 45 -8.96 0.88 -4.19
C PHE A 45 -9.71 0.28 -3.00
N VAL A 46 -9.73 -1.05 -2.95
CA VAL A 46 -10.06 -1.81 -1.74
C VAL A 46 -8.80 -2.56 -1.35
N VAL A 47 -8.27 -2.27 -0.16
CA VAL A 47 -6.98 -2.77 0.32
C VAL A 47 -7.20 -3.63 1.55
N ASP A 48 -6.66 -4.84 1.53
CA ASP A 48 -6.55 -5.72 2.69
C ASP A 48 -5.17 -5.58 3.32
N ILE A 49 -5.13 -5.23 4.61
CA ILE A 49 -3.87 -5.08 5.34
C ILE A 49 -3.54 -6.41 5.98
N LEU A 50 -2.65 -7.17 5.36
CA LEU A 50 -2.32 -8.53 5.81
C LEU A 50 -1.24 -8.55 6.91
N GLY A 51 -0.40 -7.53 6.98
CA GLY A 51 0.69 -7.44 7.95
C GLY A 51 1.51 -6.17 7.80
N ALA A 52 2.36 -5.90 8.79
CA ALA A 52 3.37 -4.85 8.75
C ALA A 52 4.71 -5.44 9.21
N TYR A 53 5.74 -5.31 8.38
CA TYR A 53 7.06 -5.87 8.61
C TYR A 53 8.03 -4.72 8.83
N GLY A 54 8.69 -4.68 9.99
CA GLY A 54 9.80 -3.76 10.24
C GLY A 54 11.08 -4.24 9.54
N ASP A 55 12.11 -3.39 9.51
CA ASP A 55 13.43 -3.80 9.01
C ASP A 55 13.94 -5.01 9.79
N GLY A 56 14.10 -6.14 9.07
CA GLY A 56 14.57 -7.42 9.61
C GLY A 56 13.48 -8.44 10.02
N ALA A 57 12.20 -8.16 9.83
CA ALA A 57 11.16 -9.17 10.04
C ALA A 57 11.11 -10.17 8.86
N PRO A 58 11.16 -11.49 9.10
CA PRO A 58 11.01 -12.49 8.05
C PRO A 58 9.63 -12.34 7.40
N ALA A 59 9.56 -12.55 6.09
CA ALA A 59 8.31 -12.49 5.34
C ALA A 59 7.30 -13.50 5.92
N PRO A 60 5.99 -13.20 5.87
CA PRO A 60 4.98 -14.09 6.40
C PRO A 60 5.04 -15.43 5.64
N GLY A 61 5.47 -16.48 6.35
CA GLY A 61 5.69 -17.82 5.80
C GLY A 61 7.13 -18.33 5.87
N GLU A 62 8.11 -17.47 6.19
CA GLU A 62 9.47 -17.94 6.45
C GLU A 62 9.58 -18.53 7.86
N PRO A 63 10.11 -19.76 8.03
CA PRO A 63 10.38 -20.31 9.34
C PRO A 63 11.41 -19.42 10.04
N SER A 64 11.07 -18.97 11.25
CA SER A 64 11.94 -18.16 12.09
C SER A 64 13.29 -18.85 12.21
N ALA A 65 14.34 -18.30 11.58
CA ALA A 65 15.70 -18.69 11.89
C ALA A 65 15.93 -18.33 13.35
N THR A 66 15.81 -19.32 14.24
CA THR A 66 16.18 -19.20 15.64
C THR A 66 17.60 -18.63 15.71
N PRO A 67 17.87 -17.59 16.50
CA PRO A 67 19.24 -17.26 16.84
C PRO A 67 19.79 -18.46 17.64
N THR A 68 20.58 -19.31 16.99
CA THR A 68 21.41 -20.29 17.68
C THR A 68 22.37 -19.51 18.57
N SER A 69 22.20 -19.62 19.88
CA SER A 69 23.20 -19.20 20.85
C SER A 69 24.15 -20.34 21.17
#